data_AF-A0A9E4W3Q1-F1
#
_entry.id   AF-A0A9E4W3Q1-F1
#
_cell.length_a   1.000
_cell.length_b   1.000
_cell.length_c   1.000
_cell.angle_alpha   90.00
_cell.angle_beta   90.00
_cell.angle_gamma   90.00
#
_symmetry.space_group_name_H-M   'P 1'
#
loop_
_entity.id
_entity.type
_entity.pdbx_description
1 polymer ?
#
loop_
_entity_poly.entity_id
_entity_poly.type
_entity_poly.pdbx_seq_one_letter_code
_entity_poly.pdbx_strand_id
1 'polypeptide(L)' 'MASPPTNIKVLLAKLGLDGHDRGIKVIARAMRDAGMEVIYMGMRV' A
#
# COMPACT_ATOMS: atom_id res chain seq x y z
N MET A 1 19.84 17.66 11.51
CA MET A 1 19.79 16.39 10.76
C MET A 1 18.43 15.78 11.05
N ALA A 2 17.52 15.75 10.08
CA ALA A 2 16.19 15.20 10.28
C ALA A 2 16.31 13.68 10.47
N SER A 3 15.76 13.17 11.57
CA SER A 3 15.57 11.74 11.79
C SER A 3 14.87 11.16 10.54
N PRO A 4 15.29 10.00 10.00
CA PRO A 4 14.52 9.37 8.93
C PRO A 4 13.10 9.16 9.48
N PRO A 5 12.05 9.38 8.68
CA PRO A 5 10.69 9.17 9.16
C PRO A 5 10.61 7.73 9.67
N THR A 6 10.31 7.56 10.95
CA THR A 6 10.11 6.25 11.60
C THR A 6 8.81 5.57 11.12
N ASN A 7 8.28 6.02 9.99
CA ASN A 7 7.03 5.55 9.42
C ASN A 7 7.35 4.36 8.53
N ILE A 8 6.75 3.23 8.85
CA ILE A 8 6.79 2.02 8.02
C ILE A 8 6.22 2.37 6.65
N LYS A 9 7.00 2.11 5.60
CA LYS A 9 6.62 2.34 4.21
C LYS A 9 6.27 1.03 3.53
N VAL A 10 5.07 0.95 2.97
CA VAL A 10 4.50 -0.28 2.40
C VAL A 10 4.19 -0.07 0.91
N LEU A 11 4.72 -0.95 0.06
CA LEU A 11 4.36 -1.05 -1.35
C LEU A 11 3.38 -2.21 -1.55
N LEU A 12 2.17 -1.90 -2.01
CA LEU A 12 1.14 -2.88 -2.36
C LEU A 12 1.08 -3.06 -3.88
N ALA A 13 1.43 -4.26 -4.34
CA ALA A 13 1.44 -4.65 -5.75
C ALA A 13 0.88 -6.06 -5.92
N LYS A 14 0.39 -6.35 -7.13
CA LYS A 14 -0.07 -7.68 -7.54
C LYS A 14 0.67 -8.10 -8.81
N LEU A 15 0.80 -9.40 -9.01
CA LEU A 15 1.49 -9.96 -10.17
C LEU A 15 0.51 -10.11 -11.34
N GLY A 16 0.95 -9.73 -12.54
CA GLY A 16 0.25 -10.04 -13.80
C GLY A 16 -1.20 -9.55 -13.88
N LEU A 17 -2.11 -10.46 -14.26
CA LEU A 17 -3.53 -10.20 -14.50
C LEU A 17 -4.42 -10.41 -13.26
N ASP A 18 -3.84 -10.41 -12.06
CA ASP A 18 -4.61 -10.62 -10.83
C ASP A 18 -5.65 -9.52 -10.60
N GLY A 19 -6.91 -9.81 -10.95
CA GLY A 19 -8.08 -8.94 -10.80
C GLY A 19 -8.61 -8.77 -9.38
N HIS A 20 -8.05 -9.45 -8.38
CA HIS A 20 -8.57 -9.40 -7.01
C HIS A 20 -8.20 -8.09 -6.34
N ASP A 21 -9.11 -7.13 -6.40
CA ASP A 21 -8.87 -5.74 -5.98
C ASP A 21 -9.44 -5.38 -4.62
N ARG A 22 -10.45 -6.13 -4.14
CA ARG A 22 -11.17 -5.77 -2.91
C ARG A 22 -10.26 -5.85 -1.69
N GLY A 23 -9.55 -6.96 -1.52
CA GLY A 23 -8.67 -7.18 -0.36
C GLY A 23 -7.54 -6.16 -0.28
N ILE A 24 -6.84 -5.93 -1.39
CA ILE A 24 -5.69 -5.00 -1.42
C ILE A 24 -6.13 -3.55 -1.12
N LYS A 25 -7.32 -3.13 -1.57
CA LYS A 25 -7.88 -1.80 -1.25
C LYS A 25 -8.24 -1.67 0.24
N VAL A 26 -8.84 -2.69 0.84
CA VAL A 26 -9.18 -2.71 2.27
C VAL A 26 -7.91 -2.65 3.13
N ILE A 27 -6.90 -3.46 2.80
CA ILE A 27 -5.62 -3.46 3.52
C ILE A 27 -4.87 -2.14 3.34
N ALA A 28 -4.86 -1.57 2.13
CA ALA A 28 -4.25 -0.27 1.87
C ALA A 28 -4.87 0.82 2.75
N ARG A 29 -6.20 0.81 2.91
CA ARG A 29 -6.90 1.75 3.78
C ARG A 29 -6.53 1.53 5.25
N ALA A 30 -6.61 0.29 5.74
CA ALA A 30 -6.30 -0.04 7.13
C ALA A 30 -4.86 0.34 7.52
N MET A 31 -3.89 0.09 6.64
CA MET A 31 -2.48 0.46 6.87
C MET A 31 -2.29 1.98 6.93
N ARG A 32 -3.00 2.75 6.10
CA ARG A 32 -2.98 4.23 6.17
C ARG A 32 -3.62 4.75 7.45
N ASP A 33 -4.75 4.16 7.85
CA ASP A 33 -5.42 4.52 9.09
C ASP A 33 -4.54 4.19 10.32
N ALA A 34 -3.66 3.19 10.22
CA ALA A 34 -2.64 2.87 11.22
C ALA A 34 -1.38 3.78 11.16
N GLY A 35 -1.34 4.79 10.29
CA GLY A 35 -0.25 5.76 10.19
C GLY A 35 0.92 5.36 9.29
N MET A 36 0.78 4.28 8.50
CA MET A 36 1.83 3.86 7.56
C MET A 36 1.82 4.68 6.27
N GLU A 37 2.99 4.84 5.66
CA GLU A 37 3.11 5.40 4.32
C GLU A 37 2.85 4.30 3.28
N VAL A 38 1.67 4.31 2.65
CA VAL A 38 1.22 3.22 1.76
C VAL A 38 1.14 3.67 0.31
N ILE A 39 1.95 3.02 -0.54
CA ILE A 39 1.95 3.16 -1.99
C ILE A 39 1.18 1.97 -2.58
N TYR A 40 0.04 2.24 -3.20
CA TYR A 40 -0.71 1.22 -3.97
C TYR A 40 -0.44 1.43 -5.46
N MET A 41 0.16 0.44 -6.11
CA MET A 41 0.51 0.52 -7.54
C MET A 41 -0.70 0.52 -8.49
N GLY A 42 -1.88 0.18 -7.97
CA GLY A 42 -3.07 -0.01 -8.80
C GLY A 42 -2.98 -1.29 -9.64
N MET A 43 -3.97 -1.47 -10.49
CA MET A 43 -3.90 -2.38 -11.63
C MET A 43 -3.81 -1.54 -12.90
N ARG A 44 -2.97 -1.98 -13.85
CA ARG A 44 -2.89 -1.40 -15.19
C ARG A 44 -3.38 -2.46 -16.17
N VAL A 45 -4.69 -2.70 -16.15
CA VAL A 45 -5.40 -3.51 -17.16
C VAL A 45 -6.64 -2.75 -17.58
#